data_AF-A0A9E1K5M7-F1
#
_entry.id   AF-A0A9E1K5M7-F1
#
_cell.length_a   1.000
_cell.length_b   1.000
_cell.length_c   1.000
_cell.angle_alpha   90.00
_cell.angle_beta   90.00
_cell.angle_gamma   90.00
#
_symmetry.space_group_name_H-M   'P 1'
#
loop_
_entity.id
_entity.type
_entity.pdbx_description
1 polymer ?
#
loop_
_entity_poly.entity_id
_entity_poly.type
_entity_poly.pdbx_seq_one_letter_code
_entity_poly.pdbx_strand_id
1 'polypeptide(L)'
;MSIQKRSKTSLNEKNPAYEFLFQGTDGIRREVKLSSSEEATGLTPQEVFLKLGFITEEFMEIYAYAHIKQLISIGKVRAGDNVVVGWDPRDPKGNYNSAVVSGICKAGVNAMILGVVPTPLVPMYMLYKNACSGFMVTASHNPRDQNGIKVFSSFEGLKLLPNNDLILTRAVLEVEPSILEKLILKGKPIDSRKEALELFHKFSLSPKNTWIPLEFKNNLFKNITLVVDAANGSLSGIAAKIFHQVGFGTVIEVNSKLNGDVNLKSGVADLEGKSIVTRNMTEKGTGIFSKHVAILKLFDLGHKNRISVSVGDKRICGAIFDADGDRFYRLDYDASRDALIVMNGDETAFFQAKYLITSIPERYKGTKFITTVESDFNTTIAARDLGFLSVLTPVGDKWILLKIALLKEEKLIRAAKKSKGRDLLSSSILKKWKDVQKKDSLNVLKIEELHSELNQFLEIKKGITRGNKNDFFSIGSEETGHCITEGYLTFKNETQVSVFFGNGVKSAINTFV
;
A
#
# COMPACT_ATOMS: atom_id res chain seq x y z
N MET A 1 1.65 -57.44 -15.43
CA MET A 1 3.05 -57.32 -14.99
C MET A 1 3.77 -56.42 -16.00
N SER A 2 4.42 -55.31 -15.70
CA SER A 2 4.93 -54.75 -14.45
C SER A 2 4.81 -53.22 -14.45
N ILE A 3 4.49 -52.69 -13.29
CA ILE A 3 4.54 -51.28 -12.90
C ILE A 3 5.99 -50.79 -12.94
N GLN A 4 6.33 -49.82 -13.78
CA GLN A 4 7.55 -49.02 -13.60
C GLN A 4 7.23 -47.77 -12.79
N LYS A 5 7.56 -47.84 -11.50
CA LYS A 5 7.61 -46.72 -10.56
C LYS A 5 8.56 -45.65 -11.14
N ARG A 6 8.03 -44.49 -11.50
CA ARG A 6 8.85 -43.26 -11.60
C ARG A 6 9.24 -42.87 -10.17
N SER A 7 10.54 -42.95 -9.90
CA SER A 7 11.14 -42.61 -8.61
C SER A 7 10.94 -41.14 -8.28
N LYS A 8 10.63 -40.87 -7.01
CA LYS A 8 10.82 -39.57 -6.36
C LYS A 8 12.32 -39.25 -6.38
N THR A 9 12.80 -38.55 -7.40
CA THR A 9 14.13 -37.96 -7.40
C THR A 9 14.11 -36.67 -6.59
N SER A 10 15.09 -36.57 -5.70
CA SER A 10 15.33 -35.51 -4.73
C SER A 10 15.45 -34.12 -5.36
N LEU A 11 14.87 -33.14 -4.68
CA LEU A 11 14.86 -31.68 -4.91
C LEU A 11 16.26 -30.99 -4.89
N ASN A 12 17.31 -31.62 -5.41
CA ASN A 12 18.70 -31.14 -5.25
C ASN A 12 19.54 -31.13 -6.54
N GLU A 13 18.94 -30.79 -7.68
CA GLU A 13 19.70 -30.38 -8.87
C GLU A 13 19.35 -28.94 -9.26
N LYS A 14 20.37 -28.08 -9.27
CA LYS A 14 20.31 -26.68 -9.71
C LYS A 14 19.96 -26.65 -11.20
N ASN A 15 18.68 -26.52 -11.51
CA ASN A 15 18.19 -26.25 -12.86
C ASN A 15 18.45 -24.76 -13.21
N PRO A 16 19.07 -24.41 -14.34
CA PRO A 16 19.31 -23.00 -14.71
C PRO A 16 18.04 -22.17 -14.93
N ALA A 17 16.87 -22.81 -15.04
CA ALA A 17 15.57 -22.16 -15.19
C ALA A 17 15.05 -21.41 -13.94
N TYR A 18 15.87 -21.28 -12.88
CA TYR A 18 15.50 -20.70 -11.59
C TYR A 18 15.76 -19.18 -11.42
N GLU A 19 16.08 -18.45 -12.49
CA GLU A 19 16.39 -17.00 -12.43
C GLU A 19 15.24 -16.06 -12.84
N PHE A 20 14.06 -16.57 -13.19
CA PHE A 20 12.96 -15.70 -13.63
C PHE A 20 11.95 -15.40 -12.51
N LEU A 21 11.64 -14.10 -12.31
CA LEU A 21 10.68 -13.59 -11.34
C LEU A 21 9.64 -12.72 -12.05
N PHE A 22 8.35 -12.97 -11.83
CA PHE A 22 7.28 -12.14 -12.41
C PHE A 22 7.16 -10.78 -11.73
N GLN A 23 7.35 -10.76 -10.41
CA GLN A 23 7.03 -9.64 -9.54
C GLN A 23 8.18 -8.63 -9.48
N GLY A 24 7.83 -7.35 -9.49
CA GLY A 24 8.72 -6.26 -9.14
C GLY A 24 8.67 -5.93 -7.63
N THR A 25 8.96 -4.66 -7.31
CA THR A 25 8.90 -4.14 -5.93
C THR A 25 7.51 -4.28 -5.33
N ASP A 26 6.45 -4.22 -6.14
CA ASP A 26 5.07 -4.17 -5.67
C ASP A 26 4.11 -5.00 -6.54
N GLY A 27 4.39 -6.30 -6.63
CA GLY A 27 3.60 -7.26 -7.40
C GLY A 27 3.93 -7.26 -8.89
N ILE A 28 2.99 -7.67 -9.73
CA ILE A 28 3.13 -7.64 -11.20
C ILE A 28 2.48 -6.38 -11.76
N ARG A 29 3.09 -5.76 -12.77
CA ARG A 29 2.53 -4.63 -13.54
C ARG A 29 3.03 -4.69 -14.98
N ARG A 30 2.12 -4.60 -15.95
CA ARG A 30 2.42 -4.50 -17.39
C ARG A 30 1.27 -3.81 -18.11
N GLU A 31 1.50 -3.46 -19.37
CA GLU A 31 0.41 -3.22 -20.33
C GLU A 31 -0.58 -4.40 -20.32
N VAL A 32 -1.86 -4.14 -20.55
CA VAL A 32 -2.89 -5.17 -20.62
C VAL A 32 -3.55 -5.26 -21.98
N LYS A 33 -3.79 -6.49 -22.43
CA LYS A 33 -4.59 -6.82 -23.60
C LYS A 33 -5.43 -8.05 -23.30
N LEU A 34 -6.60 -8.15 -23.94
CA LEU A 34 -7.44 -9.33 -23.78
C LEU A 34 -6.81 -10.56 -24.43
N SER A 35 -7.10 -11.75 -23.91
CA SER A 35 -6.65 -13.01 -24.51
C SER A 35 -7.19 -13.22 -25.93
N SER A 36 -8.29 -12.56 -26.28
CA SER A 36 -8.85 -12.52 -27.63
C SER A 36 -8.10 -11.62 -28.63
N SER A 37 -7.03 -10.94 -28.20
CA SER A 37 -6.22 -10.11 -29.10
C SER A 37 -5.45 -10.96 -30.11
N GLU A 38 -5.29 -10.47 -31.34
CA GLU A 38 -4.58 -11.19 -32.41
C GLU A 38 -3.16 -11.58 -31.99
N GLU A 39 -2.48 -10.70 -31.24
CA GLU A 39 -1.12 -10.91 -30.72
C GLU A 39 -1.02 -12.10 -29.74
N ALA A 40 -2.10 -12.45 -29.03
CA ALA A 40 -2.12 -13.56 -28.07
C ALA A 40 -2.42 -14.92 -28.72
N THR A 41 -2.75 -14.94 -30.02
CA THR A 41 -3.20 -16.16 -30.71
C THR A 41 -2.15 -17.26 -30.67
N GLY A 42 -2.55 -18.45 -30.19
CA GLY A 42 -1.69 -19.64 -30.17
C GLY A 42 -0.66 -19.66 -29.03
N LEU A 43 -0.72 -18.70 -28.10
CA LEU A 43 0.12 -18.67 -26.90
C LEU A 43 -0.74 -18.89 -25.65
N THR A 44 -0.16 -19.57 -24.66
CA THR A 44 -0.76 -19.62 -23.32
C THR A 44 -0.67 -18.26 -22.62
N PRO A 45 -1.52 -17.95 -21.62
CA PRO A 45 -1.44 -16.70 -20.88
C PRO A 45 -0.06 -16.44 -20.25
N GLN A 46 0.61 -17.49 -19.76
CA GLN A 46 1.96 -17.38 -19.22
C GLN A 46 2.99 -17.05 -20.32
N GLU A 47 2.88 -17.65 -21.50
CA GLU A 47 3.74 -17.32 -22.63
C GLU A 47 3.51 -15.90 -23.15
N VAL A 48 2.27 -15.43 -23.15
CA VAL A 48 1.96 -14.02 -23.47
C VAL A 48 2.69 -13.09 -22.51
N PHE A 49 2.60 -13.34 -21.20
CA PHE A 49 3.32 -12.56 -20.19
C PHE A 49 4.84 -12.59 -20.40
N LEU A 50 5.40 -13.78 -20.66
CA LEU A 50 6.84 -14.01 -20.77
C LEU A 50 7.45 -13.48 -22.07
N LYS A 51 6.79 -13.73 -23.21
CA LYS A 51 7.31 -13.49 -24.56
C LYS A 51 6.88 -12.12 -25.09
N LEU A 52 5.64 -11.70 -24.83
CA LEU A 52 5.07 -10.46 -25.37
C LEU A 52 5.07 -9.32 -24.34
N GLY A 53 5.15 -9.63 -23.05
CA GLY A 53 5.34 -8.63 -22.00
C GLY A 53 4.08 -7.86 -21.60
N PHE A 54 2.89 -8.34 -21.96
CA PHE A 54 1.60 -7.81 -21.49
C PHE A 54 0.81 -8.85 -20.68
N ILE A 55 -0.11 -8.39 -19.83
CA ILE A 55 -0.97 -9.22 -18.99
C ILE A 55 -2.34 -9.40 -19.65
N THR A 56 -2.83 -10.64 -19.71
CA THR A 56 -4.23 -10.96 -20.07
C THR A 56 -5.08 -11.20 -18.82
N GLU A 57 -6.40 -11.13 -18.99
CA GLU A 57 -7.38 -11.51 -17.98
C GLU A 57 -7.18 -12.96 -17.52
N GLU A 58 -6.88 -13.89 -18.44
CA GLU A 58 -6.61 -15.29 -18.11
C GLU A 58 -5.34 -15.44 -17.27
N PHE A 59 -4.29 -14.65 -17.54
CA PHE A 59 -3.09 -14.65 -16.72
C PHE A 59 -3.39 -14.17 -15.29
N MET A 60 -4.24 -13.14 -15.14
CA MET A 60 -4.66 -12.66 -13.82
C MET A 60 -5.49 -13.71 -13.05
N GLU A 61 -6.33 -14.48 -13.74
CA GLU A 61 -7.05 -15.62 -13.15
C GLU A 61 -6.07 -16.68 -12.63
N ILE A 62 -5.11 -17.10 -13.47
CA ILE A 62 -4.08 -18.08 -13.12
C ILE A 62 -3.25 -17.59 -11.93
N TYR A 63 -2.86 -16.31 -11.93
CA TYR A 63 -2.08 -15.70 -10.85
C TYR A 63 -2.78 -15.79 -9.50
N ALA A 64 -4.06 -15.40 -9.45
CA ALA A 64 -4.86 -15.46 -8.24
C ALA A 64 -5.13 -16.90 -7.79
N TYR A 65 -5.46 -17.79 -8.73
CA TYR A 65 -5.66 -19.21 -8.47
C TYR A 65 -4.41 -19.87 -7.86
N ALA A 66 -3.25 -19.68 -8.50
CA ALA A 66 -1.98 -20.27 -8.09
C ALA A 66 -1.58 -19.86 -6.66
N HIS A 67 -1.71 -18.57 -6.31
CA HIS A 67 -1.41 -18.07 -4.97
C HIS A 67 -2.26 -18.76 -3.90
N ILE A 68 -3.58 -18.83 -4.11
CA ILE A 68 -4.47 -19.47 -3.13
C ILE A 68 -4.23 -20.98 -3.06
N LYS A 69 -4.02 -21.66 -4.20
CA LYS A 69 -3.70 -23.09 -4.22
C LYS A 69 -2.39 -23.39 -3.48
N GLN A 70 -1.40 -22.52 -3.59
CA GLN A 70 -0.15 -22.63 -2.87
C GLN A 70 -0.35 -22.49 -1.36
N LEU A 71 -1.17 -21.52 -0.90
CA LEU A 71 -1.48 -21.39 0.51
C LEU A 71 -2.28 -22.59 1.06
N ILE A 72 -3.16 -23.17 0.25
CA ILE A 72 -3.89 -24.40 0.60
C ILE A 72 -2.94 -25.59 0.72
N SER A 73 -1.98 -25.74 -0.20
CA SER A 73 -1.07 -26.90 -0.21
C SER A 73 -0.15 -26.97 1.02
N ILE A 74 0.17 -25.80 1.59
CA ILE A 74 0.95 -25.70 2.84
C ILE A 74 0.09 -25.61 4.11
N GLY A 75 -1.24 -25.78 3.99
CA GLY A 75 -2.17 -25.80 5.11
C GLY A 75 -2.43 -24.44 5.78
N LYS A 76 -2.04 -23.32 5.14
CA LYS A 76 -2.30 -21.96 5.64
C LYS A 76 -3.70 -21.47 5.31
N VAL A 77 -4.34 -22.07 4.31
CA VAL A 77 -5.70 -21.74 3.85
C VAL A 77 -6.51 -23.02 3.68
N ARG A 78 -7.81 -22.96 3.98
CA ARG A 78 -8.78 -24.05 3.83
C ARG A 78 -9.88 -23.65 2.84
N ALA A 79 -10.54 -24.65 2.27
CA ALA A 79 -11.71 -24.41 1.44
C ALA A 79 -12.80 -23.68 2.25
N GLY A 80 -13.42 -22.66 1.64
CA GLY A 80 -14.41 -21.81 2.29
C GLY A 80 -13.86 -20.67 3.14
N ASP A 81 -12.53 -20.55 3.30
CA ASP A 81 -11.92 -19.34 3.89
C ASP A 81 -12.20 -18.11 3.04
N ASN A 82 -11.98 -16.92 3.60
CA ASN A 82 -12.25 -15.66 2.91
C ASN A 82 -10.94 -15.00 2.44
N VAL A 83 -10.95 -14.49 1.21
CA VAL A 83 -9.89 -13.69 0.59
C VAL A 83 -10.48 -12.36 0.17
N VAL A 84 -9.81 -11.25 0.47
CA VAL A 84 -10.26 -9.91 0.09
C VAL A 84 -9.73 -9.53 -1.28
N VAL A 85 -10.56 -8.91 -2.11
CA VAL A 85 -10.14 -8.35 -3.41
C VAL A 85 -10.74 -6.96 -3.63
N GLY A 86 -9.91 -5.99 -3.98
CA GLY A 86 -10.30 -4.65 -4.40
C GLY A 86 -9.53 -4.23 -5.65
N TRP A 87 -9.94 -3.12 -6.25
CA TRP A 87 -9.30 -2.60 -7.46
C TRP A 87 -9.43 -1.08 -7.57
N ASP A 88 -8.62 -0.48 -8.44
CA ASP A 88 -8.84 0.89 -8.91
C ASP A 88 -9.77 0.88 -10.16
N PRO A 89 -10.27 2.04 -10.62
CA PRO A 89 -11.28 2.06 -11.67
C PRO A 89 -10.73 1.92 -13.11
N ARG A 90 -9.48 1.45 -13.30
CA ARG A 90 -8.86 1.37 -14.63
C ARG A 90 -9.49 0.34 -15.57
N ASP A 91 -10.19 -0.66 -15.02
CA ASP A 91 -10.92 -1.69 -15.76
C ASP A 91 -12.44 -1.50 -15.63
N PRO A 92 -13.04 -0.52 -16.32
CA PRO A 92 -14.46 -0.21 -16.20
C PRO A 92 -15.37 -1.33 -16.73
N LYS A 93 -14.85 -2.22 -17.60
CA LYS A 93 -15.59 -3.39 -18.11
C LYS A 93 -15.52 -4.58 -17.14
N GLY A 94 -14.56 -4.58 -16.21
CA GLY A 94 -14.39 -5.62 -15.21
C GLY A 94 -13.82 -6.93 -15.75
N ASN A 95 -13.14 -6.92 -16.90
CA ASN A 95 -12.57 -8.12 -17.52
C ASN A 95 -11.50 -8.74 -16.62
N TYR A 96 -10.54 -7.92 -16.17
CA TYR A 96 -9.43 -8.34 -15.33
C TYR A 96 -9.87 -8.55 -13.89
N ASN A 97 -10.74 -7.66 -13.39
CA ASN A 97 -11.27 -7.75 -12.02
C ASN A 97 -12.06 -9.05 -11.80
N SER A 98 -12.93 -9.41 -12.75
CA SER A 98 -13.72 -10.64 -12.68
C SER A 98 -12.86 -11.89 -12.82
N ALA A 99 -11.79 -11.84 -13.62
CA ALA A 99 -10.85 -12.94 -13.76
C ALA A 99 -10.11 -13.25 -12.45
N VAL A 100 -9.66 -12.23 -11.71
CA VAL A 100 -9.06 -12.41 -10.37
C VAL A 100 -10.07 -13.04 -9.40
N VAL A 101 -11.32 -12.55 -9.38
CA VAL A 101 -12.40 -13.13 -8.56
C VAL A 101 -12.65 -14.60 -8.92
N SER A 102 -12.68 -14.93 -10.22
CA SER A 102 -12.84 -16.29 -10.71
C SER A 102 -11.71 -17.20 -10.22
N GLY A 103 -10.46 -16.75 -10.33
CA GLY A 103 -9.28 -17.51 -9.89
C GLY A 103 -9.32 -17.84 -8.40
N ILE A 104 -9.70 -16.86 -7.56
CA ILE A 104 -9.92 -17.03 -6.12
C ILE A 104 -11.01 -18.10 -5.87
N CYS A 105 -12.18 -17.96 -6.50
CA CYS A 105 -13.31 -18.87 -6.31
C CYS A 105 -13.04 -20.29 -6.84
N LYS A 106 -12.35 -20.46 -7.98
CA LYS A 106 -11.91 -21.75 -8.52
C LYS A 106 -10.94 -22.46 -7.59
N ALA A 107 -10.10 -21.72 -6.86
CA ALA A 107 -9.17 -22.29 -5.88
C ALA A 107 -9.88 -22.88 -4.65
N GLY A 108 -11.15 -22.50 -4.41
CA GLY A 108 -12.02 -23.08 -3.38
C GLY A 108 -12.28 -22.18 -2.17
N VAL A 109 -11.95 -20.89 -2.26
CA VAL A 109 -12.15 -19.90 -1.17
C VAL A 109 -13.11 -18.80 -1.62
N ASN A 110 -13.74 -18.10 -0.67
CA ASN A 110 -14.66 -17.02 -0.99
C ASN A 110 -13.90 -15.74 -1.32
N ALA A 111 -14.35 -15.03 -2.36
CA ALA A 111 -13.85 -13.72 -2.72
C ALA A 111 -14.71 -12.62 -2.09
N MET A 112 -14.20 -11.93 -1.08
CA MET A 112 -14.81 -10.74 -0.49
C MET A 112 -14.48 -9.53 -1.37
N ILE A 113 -15.46 -9.12 -2.19
CA ILE A 113 -15.31 -8.10 -3.22
C ILE A 113 -15.52 -6.71 -2.61
N LEU A 114 -14.49 -5.87 -2.68
CA LEU A 114 -14.55 -4.48 -2.24
C LEU A 114 -14.95 -3.53 -3.37
N GLY A 115 -14.82 -3.95 -4.63
CA GLY A 115 -15.05 -3.09 -5.78
C GLY A 115 -13.95 -2.04 -5.95
N VAL A 116 -14.33 -0.88 -6.49
CA VAL A 116 -13.44 0.28 -6.60
C VAL A 116 -13.19 0.88 -5.20
N VAL A 117 -11.97 0.72 -4.69
CA VAL A 117 -11.51 1.16 -3.35
C VAL A 117 -10.02 1.50 -3.34
N PRO A 118 -9.53 2.35 -2.44
CA PRO A 118 -8.10 2.63 -2.33
C PRO A 118 -7.32 1.42 -1.80
N THR A 119 -6.09 1.24 -2.26
CA THR A 119 -5.15 0.18 -1.86
C THR A 119 -5.07 -0.04 -0.35
N PRO A 120 -4.91 0.99 0.53
CA PRO A 120 -4.86 0.77 1.98
C PRO A 120 -6.08 0.07 2.56
N LEU A 121 -7.25 0.13 1.90
CA LEU A 121 -8.46 -0.52 2.41
C LEU A 121 -8.41 -2.05 2.26
N VAL A 122 -7.70 -2.59 1.27
CA VAL A 122 -7.59 -4.04 1.05
C VAL A 122 -6.97 -4.75 2.26
N PRO A 123 -5.73 -4.45 2.70
CA PRO A 123 -5.16 -5.10 3.86
C PRO A 123 -5.87 -4.70 5.16
N MET A 124 -6.41 -3.48 5.25
CA MET A 124 -7.19 -3.03 6.42
C MET A 124 -8.44 -3.89 6.62
N TYR A 125 -9.24 -4.10 5.58
CA TYR A 125 -10.45 -4.91 5.64
C TYR A 125 -10.13 -6.39 5.78
N MET A 126 -9.05 -6.86 5.16
CA MET A 126 -8.53 -8.22 5.35
C MET A 126 -8.23 -8.51 6.82
N LEU A 127 -7.49 -7.64 7.50
CA LEU A 127 -7.23 -7.79 8.94
C LEU A 127 -8.52 -7.68 9.76
N TYR A 128 -9.41 -6.73 9.43
CA TYR A 128 -10.69 -6.55 10.13
C TYR A 128 -11.60 -7.79 10.07
N LYS A 129 -11.56 -8.53 8.94
CA LYS A 129 -12.37 -9.73 8.72
C LYS A 129 -11.63 -11.04 9.00
N ASN A 130 -10.37 -10.98 9.42
CA ASN A 130 -9.49 -12.15 9.55
C ASN A 130 -9.45 -12.98 8.26
N ALA A 131 -9.42 -12.31 7.10
CA ALA A 131 -9.26 -12.97 5.82
C ALA A 131 -7.81 -13.45 5.64
N CYS A 132 -7.62 -14.53 4.88
CA CYS A 132 -6.34 -15.22 4.81
C CYS A 132 -5.36 -14.62 3.79
N SER A 133 -5.84 -13.82 2.85
CA SER A 133 -5.04 -13.10 1.86
C SER A 133 -5.84 -11.92 1.29
N GLY A 134 -5.12 -10.94 0.72
CA GLY A 134 -5.70 -9.80 0.03
C GLY A 134 -5.11 -9.62 -1.36
N PHE A 135 -5.93 -9.19 -2.33
CA PHE A 135 -5.52 -8.81 -3.68
C PHE A 135 -5.97 -7.37 -3.96
N MET A 136 -5.05 -6.56 -4.51
CA MET A 136 -5.39 -5.27 -5.09
C MET A 136 -5.05 -5.31 -6.58
N VAL A 137 -6.05 -5.14 -7.44
CA VAL A 137 -5.88 -5.08 -8.90
C VAL A 137 -5.67 -3.62 -9.31
N THR A 138 -4.43 -3.28 -9.63
CA THR A 138 -3.99 -1.92 -9.93
C THR A 138 -2.56 -1.91 -10.46
N ALA A 139 -2.20 -0.88 -11.22
CA ALA A 139 -0.81 -0.48 -11.43
C ALA A 139 -0.51 0.93 -10.87
N SER A 140 -1.24 1.37 -9.84
CA SER A 140 -1.04 2.63 -9.11
C SER A 140 -0.99 3.84 -10.05
N HIS A 141 0.04 4.67 -9.98
CA HIS A 141 0.26 5.86 -10.80
C HIS A 141 0.60 5.57 -12.29
N ASN A 142 0.74 4.30 -12.71
CA ASN A 142 1.03 3.97 -14.11
C ASN A 142 -0.12 4.40 -15.06
N PRO A 143 0.18 4.60 -16.35
CA PRO A 143 -0.84 4.92 -17.36
C PRO A 143 -1.98 3.90 -17.43
N ARG A 144 -3.12 4.34 -17.96
CA ARG A 144 -4.39 3.60 -17.98
C ARG A 144 -4.40 2.28 -18.76
N ASP A 145 -3.47 2.12 -19.70
CA ASP A 145 -3.28 0.91 -20.51
C ASP A 145 -2.50 -0.18 -19.76
N GLN A 146 -2.02 0.10 -18.55
CA GLN A 146 -1.35 -0.87 -17.68
C GLN A 146 -2.25 -1.31 -16.54
N ASN A 147 -2.07 -2.52 -16.05
CA ASN A 147 -2.72 -3.04 -14.84
C ASN A 147 -1.76 -3.99 -14.12
N GLY A 148 -2.17 -4.50 -12.96
CA GLY A 148 -1.32 -5.30 -12.12
C GLY A 148 -2.05 -5.94 -10.94
N ILE A 149 -1.32 -6.73 -10.17
CA ILE A 149 -1.81 -7.38 -8.97
C ILE A 149 -0.79 -7.20 -7.85
N LYS A 150 -1.21 -6.56 -6.75
CA LYS A 150 -0.54 -6.57 -5.45
C LYS A 150 -1.16 -7.65 -4.56
N VAL A 151 -0.34 -8.39 -3.81
CA VAL A 151 -0.80 -9.45 -2.90
C VAL A 151 -0.38 -9.14 -1.47
N PHE A 152 -1.32 -9.26 -0.55
CA PHE A 152 -1.16 -9.03 0.88
C PHE A 152 -1.35 -10.31 1.68
N SER A 153 -0.45 -10.56 2.63
CA SER A 153 -0.52 -11.65 3.59
C SER A 153 -1.38 -11.26 4.79
N SER A 154 -2.09 -12.24 5.36
CA SER A 154 -2.80 -12.10 6.64
C SER A 154 -1.90 -11.66 7.80
N PHE A 155 -0.60 -11.89 7.72
CA PHE A 155 0.35 -11.44 8.74
C PHE A 155 0.64 -9.94 8.58
N GLU A 156 0.00 -9.14 9.44
CA GLU A 156 0.11 -7.67 9.52
C GLU A 156 -0.25 -6.91 8.23
N GLY A 157 -0.80 -7.58 7.22
CA GLY A 157 -1.02 -6.97 5.91
C GLY A 157 0.25 -6.75 5.12
N LEU A 158 1.33 -7.49 5.40
CA LEU A 158 2.58 -7.39 4.66
C LEU A 158 2.38 -7.82 3.20
N LYS A 159 3.10 -7.14 2.30
CA LYS A 159 3.24 -7.60 0.91
C LYS A 159 4.12 -8.85 0.85
N LEU A 160 3.98 -9.62 -0.23
CA LEU A 160 4.84 -10.78 -0.46
C LEU A 160 6.32 -10.38 -0.52
N LEU A 161 7.18 -11.20 0.07
CA LEU A 161 8.64 -11.02 0.07
C LEU A 161 9.29 -11.86 -1.03
N PRO A 162 10.57 -11.63 -1.40
CA PRO A 162 11.18 -12.26 -2.58
C PRO A 162 11.02 -13.78 -2.67
N ASN A 163 11.11 -14.53 -1.56
CA ASN A 163 10.88 -15.98 -1.64
C ASN A 163 9.40 -16.35 -1.83
N ASN A 164 8.47 -15.55 -1.32
CA ASN A 164 7.05 -15.74 -1.62
C ASN A 164 6.79 -15.47 -3.11
N ASP A 165 7.38 -14.40 -3.67
CA ASP A 165 7.26 -14.05 -5.08
C ASP A 165 7.85 -15.15 -6.00
N LEU A 166 9.00 -15.73 -5.64
CA LEU A 166 9.60 -16.85 -6.35
C LEU A 166 8.72 -18.11 -6.32
N ILE A 167 8.17 -18.43 -5.14
CA ILE A 167 7.25 -19.57 -4.97
C ILE A 167 5.99 -19.36 -5.83
N LEU A 168 5.43 -18.14 -5.83
CA LEU A 168 4.26 -17.81 -6.62
C LEU A 168 4.55 -17.86 -8.12
N THR A 169 5.70 -17.35 -8.57
CA THR A 169 6.13 -17.46 -9.98
C THR A 169 6.13 -18.92 -10.44
N ARG A 170 6.72 -19.82 -9.65
CA ARG A 170 6.72 -21.26 -9.97
C ARG A 170 5.31 -21.85 -10.01
N ALA A 171 4.49 -21.52 -9.01
CA ALA A 171 3.11 -22.02 -8.95
C ALA A 171 2.28 -21.56 -10.17
N VAL A 172 2.47 -20.33 -10.66
CA VAL A 172 1.81 -19.80 -11.85
C VAL A 172 2.25 -20.52 -13.12
N LEU A 173 3.54 -20.85 -13.23
CA LEU A 173 4.08 -21.61 -14.37
C LEU A 173 3.61 -23.08 -14.38
N GLU A 174 3.26 -23.65 -13.23
CA GLU A 174 2.76 -25.02 -13.09
C GLU A 174 1.25 -25.16 -13.37
N VAL A 175 0.51 -24.06 -13.51
CA VAL A 175 -0.92 -24.10 -13.81
C VAL A 175 -1.16 -24.38 -15.29
N GLU A 176 -1.82 -25.49 -15.58
CA GLU A 176 -2.32 -25.83 -16.91
C GLU A 176 -3.60 -25.04 -17.25
N PRO A 177 -3.57 -24.08 -18.21
CA PRO A 177 -4.71 -23.20 -18.49
C PRO A 177 -5.96 -23.98 -18.90
N SER A 178 -5.80 -25.02 -19.72
CA SER A 178 -6.90 -25.87 -20.20
C SER A 178 -7.61 -26.66 -19.08
N ILE A 179 -6.94 -26.88 -17.95
CA ILE A 179 -7.54 -27.49 -16.76
C ILE A 179 -8.29 -26.42 -15.97
N LEU A 180 -7.67 -25.26 -15.75
CA LEU A 180 -8.28 -24.14 -15.01
C LEU A 180 -9.57 -23.64 -15.65
N GLU A 181 -9.61 -23.57 -16.99
CA GLU A 181 -10.80 -23.18 -17.75
C GLU A 181 -12.02 -24.04 -17.41
N LYS A 182 -11.82 -25.35 -17.24
CA LYS A 182 -12.88 -26.34 -16.96
C LYS A 182 -13.29 -26.42 -15.49
N LEU A 183 -12.59 -25.72 -14.59
CA LEU A 183 -12.92 -25.76 -13.18
C LEU A 183 -14.18 -24.94 -12.87
N ILE A 184 -15.06 -25.53 -12.06
CA ILE A 184 -16.19 -24.81 -11.49
C ILE A 184 -15.76 -23.89 -10.34
N LEU A 185 -16.54 -22.85 -10.10
CA LEU A 185 -16.38 -21.98 -8.93
C LEU A 185 -16.80 -22.74 -7.67
N LYS A 186 -15.82 -23.10 -6.83
CA LYS A 186 -16.07 -23.83 -5.56
C LYS A 186 -16.32 -22.88 -4.40
N GLY A 187 -15.63 -21.74 -4.39
CA GLY A 187 -15.90 -20.64 -3.48
C GLY A 187 -16.96 -19.69 -4.01
N LYS A 188 -17.32 -18.68 -3.21
CA LYS A 188 -18.39 -17.74 -3.53
C LYS A 188 -17.87 -16.29 -3.61
N PRO A 189 -18.34 -15.48 -4.57
CA PRO A 189 -18.20 -14.03 -4.51
C PRO A 189 -19.13 -13.47 -3.41
N ILE A 190 -18.62 -12.55 -2.61
CA ILE A 190 -19.33 -11.91 -1.50
C ILE A 190 -19.12 -10.39 -1.61
N ASP A 191 -20.15 -9.63 -1.94
CA ASP A 191 -20.08 -8.17 -1.94
C ASP A 191 -19.86 -7.66 -0.50
N SER A 192 -18.75 -6.95 -0.32
CA SER A 192 -18.29 -6.42 0.96
C SER A 192 -17.99 -4.92 0.89
N ARG A 193 -18.28 -4.27 -0.25
CA ARG A 193 -17.87 -2.88 -0.54
C ARG A 193 -18.39 -1.89 0.48
N LYS A 194 -19.68 -1.98 0.83
CA LYS A 194 -20.33 -1.03 1.75
C LYS A 194 -19.69 -1.07 3.14
N GLU A 195 -19.55 -2.26 3.74
CA GLU A 195 -18.92 -2.43 5.06
C GLU A 195 -17.46 -1.94 5.05
N ALA A 196 -16.72 -2.22 3.97
CA ALA A 196 -15.34 -1.78 3.84
C ALA A 196 -15.22 -0.25 3.74
N LEU A 197 -16.05 0.42 2.93
CA LEU A 197 -16.03 1.89 2.84
C LEU A 197 -16.42 2.56 4.16
N GLU A 198 -17.37 2.00 4.91
CA GLU A 198 -17.71 2.46 6.25
C GLU A 198 -16.53 2.31 7.23
N LEU A 199 -15.78 1.20 7.14
CA LEU A 199 -14.56 0.99 7.92
C LEU A 199 -13.49 2.04 7.57
N PHE A 200 -13.22 2.25 6.28
CA PHE A 200 -12.24 3.23 5.81
C PHE A 200 -12.59 4.65 6.27
N HIS A 201 -13.86 4.99 6.19
CA HIS A 201 -14.39 6.29 6.61
C HIS A 201 -14.19 6.52 8.11
N LYS A 202 -14.58 5.54 8.95
CA LYS A 202 -14.36 5.58 10.41
C LYS A 202 -12.87 5.65 10.76
N PHE A 203 -12.04 4.87 10.08
CA PHE A 203 -10.59 4.89 10.27
C PHE A 203 -10.01 6.27 9.95
N SER A 204 -10.40 6.87 8.83
CA SER A 204 -9.85 8.14 8.32
C SER A 204 -10.29 9.36 9.12
N LEU A 205 -11.38 9.28 9.88
CA LEU A 205 -11.86 10.37 10.75
C LEU A 205 -11.50 10.18 12.22
N SER A 206 -10.93 9.03 12.59
CA SER A 206 -10.59 8.74 13.98
C SER A 206 -9.52 9.71 14.49
N PRO A 207 -9.70 10.37 15.65
CA PRO A 207 -8.69 11.26 16.23
C PRO A 207 -7.34 10.60 16.56
N LYS A 208 -7.27 9.26 16.63
CA LYS A 208 -5.97 8.56 16.77
C LYS A 208 -5.21 8.48 15.45
N ASN A 209 -5.93 8.57 14.34
CA ASN A 209 -5.39 8.51 12.98
C ASN A 209 -5.25 9.89 12.36
N THR A 210 -6.08 10.85 12.78
CA THR A 210 -5.99 12.27 12.44
C THR A 210 -5.39 13.02 13.62
N TRP A 211 -4.20 13.58 13.47
CA TRP A 211 -3.49 14.20 14.59
C TRP A 211 -3.95 15.62 14.92
N ILE A 212 -5.22 15.93 14.64
CA ILE A 212 -5.80 17.26 14.83
C ILE A 212 -5.93 17.52 16.34
N PRO A 213 -5.28 18.55 16.90
CA PRO A 213 -5.42 18.88 18.31
C PRO A 213 -6.88 19.24 18.65
N LEU A 214 -7.33 18.82 19.82
CA LEU A 214 -8.73 18.96 20.24
C LEU A 214 -9.17 20.43 20.30
N GLU A 215 -8.26 21.32 20.72
CA GLU A 215 -8.46 22.76 20.83
C GLU A 215 -8.69 23.45 19.46
N PHE A 216 -8.21 22.86 18.36
CA PHE A 216 -8.37 23.40 17.00
C PHE A 216 -9.41 22.65 16.17
N LYS A 217 -10.13 21.71 16.79
CA LYS A 217 -11.18 20.93 16.12
C LYS A 217 -12.19 21.85 15.44
N ASN A 218 -12.51 21.56 14.18
CA ASN A 218 -13.39 22.34 13.28
C ASN A 218 -12.88 23.71 12.81
N ASN A 219 -11.77 24.23 13.33
CA ASN A 219 -11.26 25.55 12.98
C ASN A 219 -9.89 25.53 12.31
N LEU A 220 -9.08 24.47 12.50
CA LEU A 220 -7.71 24.39 12.01
C LEU A 220 -7.59 24.63 10.49
N PHE A 221 -8.55 24.10 9.73
CA PHE A 221 -8.54 24.12 8.26
C PHE A 221 -9.56 25.08 7.64
N LYS A 222 -10.24 25.92 8.44
CA LYS A 222 -11.35 26.78 7.98
C LYS A 222 -10.94 27.80 6.91
N ASN A 223 -9.68 28.26 6.93
CA ASN A 223 -9.16 29.23 5.99
C ASN A 223 -8.46 28.58 4.77
N ILE A 224 -8.55 27.25 4.63
CA ILE A 224 -7.96 26.52 3.51
C ILE A 224 -9.03 26.25 2.45
N THR A 225 -8.74 26.67 1.21
CA THR A 225 -9.41 26.13 0.02
C THR A 225 -8.55 25.02 -0.55
N LEU A 226 -9.08 23.79 -0.50
CA LEU A 226 -8.41 22.57 -0.90
C LEU A 226 -8.94 22.09 -2.25
N VAL A 227 -8.07 21.99 -3.25
CA VAL A 227 -8.34 21.27 -4.50
C VAL A 227 -7.91 19.81 -4.31
N VAL A 228 -8.84 18.88 -4.46
CA VAL A 228 -8.58 17.44 -4.32
C VAL A 228 -8.56 16.83 -5.71
N ASP A 229 -7.39 16.35 -6.15
CA ASP A 229 -7.25 15.62 -7.40
C ASP A 229 -7.25 14.12 -7.11
N ALA A 230 -8.36 13.46 -7.44
CA ALA A 230 -8.52 12.02 -7.23
C ALA A 230 -7.91 11.17 -8.37
N ALA A 231 -7.29 11.79 -9.38
CA ALA A 231 -6.64 11.13 -10.53
C ALA A 231 -7.55 10.18 -11.32
N ASN A 232 -8.86 10.46 -11.35
CA ASN A 232 -9.92 9.57 -11.83
C ASN A 232 -9.86 8.17 -11.18
N GLY A 233 -9.25 8.11 -9.99
CA GLY A 233 -8.89 6.91 -9.28
C GLY A 233 -9.90 6.48 -8.24
N SER A 234 -9.47 5.55 -7.41
CA SER A 234 -10.22 4.89 -6.34
C SER A 234 -10.70 5.82 -5.24
N LEU A 235 -10.08 6.99 -5.06
CA LEU A 235 -10.48 7.99 -4.07
C LEU A 235 -11.55 8.96 -4.57
N SER A 236 -12.00 8.84 -5.83
CA SER A 236 -13.05 9.68 -6.42
C SER A 236 -14.35 9.62 -5.59
N GLY A 237 -14.83 10.76 -5.13
CA GLY A 237 -16.00 10.90 -4.26
C GLY A 237 -15.78 10.47 -2.81
N ILE A 238 -14.58 9.98 -2.46
CA ILE A 238 -14.23 9.52 -1.10
C ILE A 238 -13.38 10.57 -0.40
N ALA A 239 -12.26 10.98 -1.01
CA ALA A 239 -11.29 11.87 -0.35
C ALA A 239 -11.90 13.24 -0.04
N ALA A 240 -12.57 13.87 -1.01
CA ALA A 240 -13.19 15.17 -0.82
C ALA A 240 -14.25 15.17 0.31
N LYS A 241 -15.03 14.09 0.43
CA LYS A 241 -16.01 13.90 1.50
C LYS A 241 -15.34 13.83 2.88
N ILE A 242 -14.22 13.09 2.98
CA ILE A 242 -13.44 13.00 4.22
C ILE A 242 -12.87 14.38 4.59
N PHE A 243 -12.24 15.09 3.65
CA PHE A 243 -11.68 16.43 3.92
C PHE A 243 -12.75 17.44 4.35
N HIS A 244 -13.94 17.40 3.74
CA HIS A 244 -15.05 18.25 4.16
C HIS A 244 -15.44 17.99 5.63
N GLN A 245 -15.54 16.72 6.02
CA GLN A 245 -15.90 16.33 7.40
C GLN A 245 -14.79 16.56 8.42
N VAL A 246 -13.54 16.55 7.99
CA VAL A 246 -12.38 16.94 8.80
C VAL A 246 -12.39 18.45 9.11
N GLY A 247 -13.07 19.27 8.29
CA GLY A 247 -13.31 20.69 8.56
C GLY A 247 -12.53 21.66 7.66
N PHE A 248 -12.13 21.24 6.45
CA PHE A 248 -11.58 22.16 5.45
C PHE A 248 -12.65 23.16 4.98
N GLY A 249 -12.30 24.45 4.94
CA GLY A 249 -13.26 25.52 4.67
C GLY A 249 -13.92 25.46 3.30
N THR A 250 -13.15 25.11 2.26
CA THR A 250 -13.70 24.85 0.92
C THR A 250 -12.97 23.67 0.31
N VAL A 251 -13.71 22.69 -0.20
CA VAL A 251 -13.14 21.50 -0.84
C VAL A 251 -13.69 21.42 -2.26
N ILE A 252 -12.80 21.33 -3.24
CA ILE A 252 -13.13 21.26 -4.67
C ILE A 252 -12.50 20.00 -5.22
N GLU A 253 -13.31 19.01 -5.56
CA GLU A 253 -12.83 17.78 -6.18
C GLU A 253 -12.71 17.93 -7.70
N VAL A 254 -11.62 17.42 -8.26
CA VAL A 254 -11.37 17.34 -9.70
C VAL A 254 -10.90 15.92 -10.06
N ASN A 255 -11.03 15.58 -11.35
CA ASN A 255 -10.69 14.25 -11.87
C ASN A 255 -11.30 13.12 -11.03
N SER A 256 -12.63 13.08 -10.93
CA SER A 256 -13.37 12.14 -10.10
C SER A 256 -14.23 11.17 -10.91
N LYS A 257 -13.89 10.93 -12.18
CA LYS A 257 -14.65 10.04 -13.07
C LYS A 257 -14.14 8.60 -12.97
N LEU A 258 -15.02 7.65 -12.67
CA LEU A 258 -14.70 6.22 -12.65
C LEU A 258 -14.87 5.57 -14.03
N ASN A 259 -14.17 6.09 -15.05
CA ASN A 259 -14.37 5.71 -16.46
C ASN A 259 -13.15 5.00 -17.09
N GLY A 260 -12.13 4.68 -16.30
CA GLY A 260 -10.88 4.09 -16.77
C GLY A 260 -9.82 5.08 -17.26
N ASP A 261 -10.04 6.40 -17.15
CA ASP A 261 -9.04 7.43 -17.48
C ASP A 261 -8.13 7.76 -16.29
N VAL A 262 -7.76 6.73 -15.52
CA VAL A 262 -6.88 6.88 -14.34
C VAL A 262 -5.56 7.57 -14.71
N ASN A 263 -5.09 8.46 -13.84
CA ASN A 263 -3.85 9.25 -13.99
C ASN A 263 -3.73 10.06 -15.30
N LEU A 264 -4.79 10.19 -16.10
CA LEU A 264 -4.71 10.88 -17.37
C LEU A 264 -4.62 12.40 -17.11
N LYS A 265 -3.41 12.96 -17.29
CA LYS A 265 -3.13 14.41 -17.05
C LYS A 265 -3.54 14.84 -15.63
N SER A 266 -3.32 13.94 -14.69
CA SER A 266 -3.77 14.05 -13.31
C SER A 266 -2.94 13.17 -12.41
N GLY A 267 -2.93 13.50 -11.12
CA GLY A 267 -2.29 12.70 -10.10
C GLY A 267 -0.79 12.93 -9.96
N VAL A 268 -0.18 12.18 -9.03
CA VAL A 268 1.20 12.44 -8.57
C VAL A 268 2.28 12.20 -9.62
N ALA A 269 2.04 11.30 -10.58
CA ALA A 269 3.02 10.94 -11.60
C ALA A 269 3.49 12.16 -12.41
N ASP A 270 2.57 13.07 -12.74
CA ASP A 270 2.88 14.28 -13.51
C ASP A 270 3.75 15.29 -12.73
N LEU A 271 3.90 15.09 -11.41
CA LEU A 271 4.61 15.97 -10.48
C LEU A 271 5.94 15.39 -9.98
N GLU A 272 6.25 14.13 -10.28
CA GLU A 272 7.50 13.49 -9.83
C GLU A 272 8.72 14.31 -10.29
N GLY A 273 9.69 14.49 -9.38
CA GLY A 273 10.88 15.31 -9.62
C GLY A 273 10.62 16.83 -9.79
N LYS A 274 9.43 17.34 -9.45
CA LYS A 274 9.13 18.77 -9.44
C LYS A 274 8.99 19.28 -8.01
N SER A 275 9.75 20.32 -7.68
CA SER A 275 9.60 21.07 -6.43
C SER A 275 8.76 22.34 -6.58
N ILE A 276 8.72 22.90 -7.80
CA ILE A 276 7.98 24.11 -8.14
C ILE A 276 7.33 23.96 -9.52
N VAL A 277 6.07 24.35 -9.63
CA VAL A 277 5.38 24.56 -10.92
C VAL A 277 5.12 26.05 -11.07
N THR A 278 5.67 26.65 -12.13
CA THR A 278 5.47 28.09 -12.42
C THR A 278 4.32 28.29 -13.40
N ARG A 279 3.79 29.52 -13.44
CA ARG A 279 2.72 29.90 -14.36
C ARG A 279 3.03 29.59 -15.84
N ASN A 280 4.25 29.88 -16.31
CA ASN A 280 4.63 29.67 -17.70
C ASN A 280 4.49 28.19 -18.13
N MET A 281 4.66 27.26 -17.18
CA MET A 281 4.50 25.82 -17.43
C MET A 281 3.03 25.42 -17.68
N THR A 282 2.08 26.32 -17.40
CA THR A 282 0.64 26.10 -17.61
C THR A 282 0.11 26.73 -18.90
N GLU A 283 0.94 27.49 -19.62
CA GLU A 283 0.55 28.13 -20.86
C GLU A 283 0.27 27.11 -21.97
N LYS A 284 -0.65 27.46 -22.88
CA LYS A 284 -1.05 26.55 -23.95
C LYS A 284 0.16 26.17 -24.81
N GLY A 285 0.50 24.88 -24.81
CA GLY A 285 1.59 24.33 -25.62
C GLY A 285 2.91 24.11 -24.88
N THR A 286 3.02 24.45 -23.59
CA THR A 286 4.29 24.36 -22.85
C THR A 286 4.53 23.03 -22.12
N GLY A 287 3.54 22.13 -22.07
CA GLY A 287 3.72 20.79 -21.52
C GLY A 287 2.45 20.18 -20.94
N ILE A 288 2.64 19.20 -20.05
CA ILE A 288 1.53 18.45 -19.44
C ILE A 288 0.66 19.33 -18.52
N PHE A 289 1.29 20.28 -17.80
CA PHE A 289 0.58 21.15 -16.87
C PHE A 289 -0.37 22.14 -17.56
N SER A 290 -0.20 22.41 -18.85
CA SER A 290 -1.17 23.22 -19.61
C SER A 290 -2.54 22.52 -19.79
N LYS A 291 -2.63 21.24 -19.44
CA LYS A 291 -3.85 20.43 -19.51
C LYS A 291 -4.18 19.74 -18.18
N HIS A 292 -3.40 19.99 -17.13
CA HIS A 292 -3.57 19.35 -15.84
C HIS A 292 -4.62 20.12 -15.01
N VAL A 293 -5.79 19.52 -14.83
CA VAL A 293 -6.98 20.20 -14.30
C VAL A 293 -6.75 20.78 -12.90
N ALA A 294 -6.16 20.01 -11.99
CA ALA A 294 -5.89 20.48 -10.63
C ALA A 294 -4.91 21.67 -10.59
N ILE A 295 -3.81 21.60 -11.34
CA ILE A 295 -2.81 22.68 -11.43
C ILE A 295 -3.45 23.97 -11.94
N LEU A 296 -4.18 23.90 -13.06
CA LEU A 296 -4.88 25.07 -13.62
C LEU A 296 -5.88 25.64 -12.62
N LYS A 297 -6.60 24.77 -11.90
CA LYS A 297 -7.57 25.19 -10.88
C LYS A 297 -6.90 25.88 -9.69
N LEU A 298 -5.75 25.39 -9.24
CA LEU A 298 -4.97 25.99 -8.15
C LEU A 298 -4.48 27.39 -8.54
N PHE A 299 -3.95 27.58 -9.76
CA PHE A 299 -3.57 28.91 -10.25
C PHE A 299 -4.76 29.87 -10.36
N ASP A 300 -5.89 29.43 -10.92
CA ASP A 300 -7.12 30.25 -11.02
C ASP A 300 -7.59 30.73 -9.64
N LEU A 301 -7.63 29.83 -8.66
CA LEU A 301 -8.01 30.16 -7.29
C LEU A 301 -6.96 31.05 -6.60
N GLY A 302 -5.68 30.76 -6.80
CA GLY A 302 -4.55 31.53 -6.29
C GLY A 302 -4.59 32.98 -6.77
N HIS A 303 -4.83 33.23 -8.05
CA HIS A 303 -4.96 34.57 -8.63
C HIS A 303 -6.17 35.31 -8.10
N LYS A 304 -7.33 34.65 -8.07
CA LYS A 304 -8.57 35.25 -7.54
C LYS A 304 -8.47 35.67 -6.08
N ASN A 305 -7.62 35.00 -5.31
CA ASN A 305 -7.45 35.24 -3.88
C ASN A 305 -6.04 35.78 -3.54
N ARG A 306 -5.31 36.33 -4.51
CA ARG A 306 -3.87 36.62 -4.37
C ARG A 306 -3.55 37.50 -3.16
N ILE A 307 -4.35 38.55 -2.93
CA ILE A 307 -4.17 39.47 -1.79
C ILE A 307 -4.39 38.74 -0.46
N SER A 308 -5.49 38.00 -0.33
CA SER A 308 -5.78 37.23 0.89
C SER A 308 -4.75 36.14 1.17
N VAL A 309 -4.16 35.53 0.13
CA VAL A 309 -3.05 34.58 0.27
C VAL A 309 -1.78 35.29 0.72
N SER A 310 -1.44 36.45 0.13
CA SER A 310 -0.20 37.16 0.47
C SER A 310 -0.16 37.68 1.91
N VAL A 311 -1.32 38.05 2.48
CA VAL A 311 -1.42 38.51 3.88
C VAL A 311 -1.64 37.36 4.88
N GLY A 312 -1.85 36.12 4.40
CA GLY A 312 -2.00 34.93 5.24
C GLY A 312 -3.43 34.62 5.71
N ASP A 313 -4.44 35.40 5.29
CA ASP A 313 -5.85 35.19 5.68
C ASP A 313 -6.44 33.90 5.07
N LYS A 314 -5.92 33.49 3.92
CA LYS A 314 -6.41 32.33 3.16
C LYS A 314 -5.25 31.52 2.61
N ARG A 315 -5.41 30.19 2.55
CA ARG A 315 -4.46 29.28 1.87
C ARG A 315 -5.16 28.56 0.73
N ILE A 316 -4.51 28.51 -0.44
CA ILE A 316 -4.96 27.72 -1.58
C ILE A 316 -4.01 26.54 -1.73
N CYS A 317 -4.52 25.35 -1.47
CA CYS A 317 -3.73 24.13 -1.40
C CYS A 317 -4.32 23.03 -2.29
N GLY A 318 -3.47 22.12 -2.74
CA GLY A 318 -3.82 20.92 -3.49
C GLY A 318 -3.51 19.66 -2.70
N ALA A 319 -4.40 18.69 -2.76
CA ALA A 319 -4.18 17.31 -2.35
C ALA A 319 -4.27 16.42 -3.58
N ILE A 320 -3.11 15.95 -4.05
CA ILE A 320 -2.99 15.21 -5.31
C ILE A 320 -2.70 13.75 -5.02
N PHE A 321 -3.58 12.85 -5.47
CA PHE A 321 -3.50 11.41 -5.27
C PHE A 321 -3.14 10.68 -6.54
N ASP A 322 -2.81 9.40 -6.46
CA ASP A 322 -2.73 8.49 -7.60
C ASP A 322 -3.99 7.63 -7.74
N ALA A 323 -4.03 6.78 -8.77
CA ALA A 323 -5.20 5.97 -9.08
C ALA A 323 -5.66 5.07 -7.94
N ASP A 324 -4.75 4.49 -7.16
CA ASP A 324 -5.07 3.56 -6.08
C ASP A 324 -4.97 4.16 -4.68
N GLY A 325 -4.61 5.44 -4.56
CA GLY A 325 -4.84 6.26 -3.36
C GLY A 325 -3.94 5.91 -2.17
N ASP A 326 -2.80 5.26 -2.41
CA ASP A 326 -1.76 5.02 -1.41
C ASP A 326 -0.70 6.13 -1.38
N ARG A 327 -0.59 6.94 -2.45
CA ARG A 327 0.29 8.11 -2.54
C ARG A 327 -0.44 9.42 -2.35
N PHE A 328 0.32 10.45 -1.93
CA PHE A 328 -0.18 11.80 -1.79
C PHE A 328 0.93 12.83 -1.95
N TYR A 329 0.69 13.84 -2.79
CA TYR A 329 1.48 15.08 -2.86
C TYR A 329 0.63 16.27 -2.39
N ARG A 330 1.29 17.20 -1.68
CA ARG A 330 0.69 18.49 -1.29
C ARG A 330 1.22 19.60 -2.19
N LEU A 331 0.32 20.46 -2.66
CA LEU A 331 0.67 21.65 -3.41
C LEU A 331 0.22 22.89 -2.66
N ASP A 332 1.07 23.90 -2.54
CA ASP A 332 0.73 25.18 -1.92
C ASP A 332 0.96 26.32 -2.91
N TYR A 333 -0.04 27.18 -3.13
CA TYR A 333 0.13 28.35 -4.00
C TYR A 333 0.86 29.48 -3.27
N ASP A 334 1.99 29.92 -3.84
CA ASP A 334 2.79 31.03 -3.38
C ASP A 334 2.46 32.29 -4.20
N ALA A 335 1.79 33.25 -3.55
CA ALA A 335 1.38 34.51 -4.17
C ALA A 335 2.55 35.45 -4.53
N SER A 336 3.70 35.30 -3.88
CA SER A 336 4.89 36.13 -4.13
C SER A 336 5.59 35.70 -5.41
N ARG A 337 5.71 34.39 -5.63
CA ARG A 337 6.37 33.80 -6.80
C ARG A 337 5.43 33.56 -7.98
N ASP A 338 4.12 33.63 -7.76
CA ASP A 338 3.10 33.17 -8.71
C ASP A 338 3.40 31.73 -9.18
N ALA A 339 3.56 30.84 -8.20
CA ALA A 339 3.97 29.46 -8.42
C ALA A 339 3.31 28.51 -7.41
N LEU A 340 3.26 27.23 -7.75
CA LEU A 340 2.87 26.16 -6.83
C LEU A 340 4.15 25.51 -6.28
N ILE A 341 4.26 25.48 -4.96
CA ILE A 341 5.25 24.68 -4.25
C ILE A 341 4.72 23.26 -4.17
N VAL A 342 5.52 22.31 -4.65
CA VAL A 342 5.19 20.88 -4.63
C VAL A 342 5.94 20.25 -3.47
N MET A 343 5.20 19.56 -2.59
CA MET A 343 5.73 18.77 -1.47
C MET A 343 5.45 17.30 -1.76
N ASN A 344 6.52 16.54 -1.97
CA ASN A 344 6.49 15.12 -2.28
C ASN A 344 6.45 14.28 -0.99
N GLY A 345 6.72 12.97 -1.09
CA GLY A 345 6.72 12.08 0.07
C GLY A 345 7.72 12.48 1.17
N ASP A 346 8.88 12.99 0.80
CA ASP A 346 9.94 13.34 1.75
C ASP A 346 9.61 14.60 2.55
N GLU A 347 9.17 15.69 1.90
CA GLU A 347 8.76 16.88 2.65
C GLU A 347 7.57 16.60 3.55
N THR A 348 6.58 15.84 3.05
CA THR A 348 5.40 15.50 3.84
C THR A 348 5.74 14.60 5.03
N ALA A 349 6.63 13.61 4.86
CA ALA A 349 7.16 12.80 5.94
C ALA A 349 7.94 13.62 6.97
N PHE A 350 8.75 14.59 6.53
CA PHE A 350 9.49 15.47 7.44
C PHE A 350 8.55 16.35 8.28
N PHE A 351 7.54 16.98 7.68
CA PHE A 351 6.58 17.80 8.43
C PHE A 351 5.81 16.96 9.45
N GLN A 352 5.38 15.77 9.06
CA GLN A 352 4.75 14.82 9.99
C GLN A 352 5.72 14.44 11.13
N ALA A 353 6.99 14.16 10.84
CA ALA A 353 7.98 13.81 11.87
C ALA A 353 8.21 14.96 12.84
N LYS A 354 8.35 16.17 12.31
CA LYS A 354 8.50 17.39 13.09
C LYS A 354 7.31 17.58 14.02
N TYR A 355 6.09 17.47 13.52
CA TYR A 355 4.89 17.58 14.33
C TYR A 355 4.86 16.53 15.46
N LEU A 356 5.11 15.26 15.13
CA LEU A 356 5.08 14.18 16.11
C LEU A 356 6.08 14.43 17.26
N ILE A 357 7.33 14.74 16.94
CA ILE A 357 8.39 14.93 17.95
C ILE A 357 8.22 16.22 18.76
N THR A 358 7.63 17.28 18.20
CA THR A 358 7.35 18.50 18.96
C THR A 358 6.15 18.33 19.87
N SER A 359 5.13 17.59 19.43
CA SER A 359 3.88 17.43 20.17
C SER A 359 3.99 16.41 21.30
N ILE A 360 4.76 15.33 21.11
CA ILE A 360 4.94 14.25 22.10
C ILE A 360 6.42 13.79 22.13
N PRO A 361 7.37 14.65 22.57
CA PRO A 361 8.81 14.35 22.49
C PRO A 361 9.21 13.04 23.17
N GLU A 362 8.60 12.70 24.30
CA GLU A 362 8.89 11.51 25.08
C GLU A 362 8.48 10.20 24.40
N ARG A 363 7.65 10.27 23.35
CA ARG A 363 7.27 9.11 22.52
C ARG A 363 8.16 8.97 21.29
N TYR A 364 8.55 10.10 20.68
CA TYR A 364 9.14 10.09 19.34
C TYR A 364 10.64 10.39 19.29
N LYS A 365 11.22 10.99 20.34
CA LYS A 365 12.67 11.20 20.38
C LYS A 365 13.41 9.86 20.46
N GLY A 366 14.35 9.63 19.55
CA GLY A 366 15.13 8.39 19.46
C GLY A 366 14.46 7.24 18.71
N THR A 367 13.24 7.43 18.19
CA THR A 367 12.58 6.44 17.33
C THR A 367 13.19 6.44 15.92
N LYS A 368 12.78 5.47 15.09
CA LYS A 368 13.28 5.36 13.72
C LYS A 368 12.49 6.21 12.72
N PHE A 369 13.22 6.93 11.87
CA PHE A 369 12.72 7.54 10.63
C PHE A 369 13.28 6.73 9.46
N ILE A 370 12.40 6.02 8.74
CA ILE A 370 12.77 5.07 7.69
C ILE A 370 12.57 5.74 6.34
N THR A 371 13.60 5.75 5.51
CA THR A 371 13.54 6.28 4.13
C THR A 371 14.05 5.24 3.16
N THR A 372 13.60 5.32 1.90
CA THR A 372 14.21 4.54 0.83
C THR A 372 15.52 5.19 0.38
N VAL A 373 16.33 4.45 -0.37
CA VAL A 373 17.59 4.97 -0.95
C VAL A 373 17.41 6.07 -1.99
N GLU A 374 16.18 6.26 -2.50
CA GLU A 374 15.84 7.34 -3.45
C GLU A 374 15.43 8.64 -2.76
N SER A 375 15.08 8.60 -1.47
CA SER A 375 14.70 9.78 -0.70
C SER A 375 15.83 10.81 -0.60
N ASP A 376 15.46 12.09 -0.53
CA ASP A 376 16.40 13.19 -0.33
C ASP A 376 17.19 12.99 0.98
N PHE A 377 18.52 13.05 0.85
CA PHE A 377 19.45 12.95 1.95
C PHE A 377 19.27 14.09 2.97
N ASN A 378 18.88 15.28 2.53
CA ASN A 378 18.62 16.43 3.39
C ASN A 378 17.45 16.18 4.34
N THR A 379 16.37 15.55 3.86
CA THR A 379 15.23 15.12 4.69
C THR A 379 15.70 14.18 5.79
N THR A 380 16.60 13.26 5.45
CA THR A 380 17.16 12.29 6.40
C THR A 380 18.04 12.97 7.46
N ILE A 381 18.87 13.95 7.07
CA ILE A 381 19.67 14.76 8.01
C ILE A 381 18.76 15.59 8.92
N ALA A 382 17.79 16.29 8.35
CA ALA A 382 16.89 17.16 9.10
C ALA A 382 16.08 16.37 10.14
N ALA A 383 15.60 15.18 9.79
CA ALA A 383 14.94 14.28 10.75
C ALA A 383 15.90 13.85 11.87
N ARG A 384 17.17 13.53 11.56
CA ARG A 384 18.17 13.18 12.57
C ARG A 384 18.42 14.34 13.54
N ASP A 385 18.52 15.56 13.02
CA ASP A 385 18.80 16.74 13.84
C ASP A 385 17.62 17.09 14.77
N LEU A 386 16.39 16.69 14.43
CA LEU A 386 15.24 16.72 15.34
C LEU A 386 15.30 15.67 16.47
N GLY A 387 16.16 14.65 16.33
CA GLY A 387 16.35 13.58 17.32
C GLY A 387 15.85 12.20 16.90
N PHE A 388 15.53 12.00 15.62
CA PHE A 388 15.22 10.67 15.08
C PHE A 388 16.50 9.88 14.75
N LEU A 389 16.38 8.57 14.66
CA LEU A 389 17.43 7.68 14.17
C LEU A 389 17.09 7.24 12.75
N SER A 390 17.87 7.69 11.77
CA SER A 390 17.67 7.37 10.36
C SER A 390 17.90 5.88 10.07
N VAL A 391 17.08 5.32 9.18
CA VAL A 391 17.18 3.94 8.69
C VAL A 391 16.89 3.95 7.19
N LEU A 392 17.81 3.42 6.40
CA LEU A 392 17.62 3.30 4.95
C LEU A 392 17.13 1.90 4.56
N THR A 393 16.22 1.84 3.58
CA THR A 393 15.75 0.60 2.94
C THR A 393 15.88 0.69 1.42
N PRO A 394 15.88 -0.45 0.69
CA PRO A 394 15.71 -0.43 -0.77
C PRO A 394 14.40 0.24 -1.19
N VAL A 395 14.31 0.64 -2.46
CA VAL A 395 13.11 1.22 -3.06
C VAL A 395 11.92 0.25 -3.00
N GLY A 396 10.77 0.75 -2.57
CA GLY A 396 9.51 0.03 -2.39
C GLY A 396 9.03 0.03 -0.94
N ASP A 397 7.80 0.48 -0.71
CA ASP A 397 7.08 0.44 0.56
C ASP A 397 7.09 -0.94 1.24
N LYS A 398 7.15 -2.03 0.45
CA LYS A 398 7.37 -3.42 0.90
C LYS A 398 8.54 -3.52 1.90
N TRP A 399 9.65 -2.83 1.64
CA TRP A 399 10.84 -2.87 2.48
C TRP A 399 10.71 -2.04 3.74
N ILE A 400 9.98 -0.92 3.67
CA ILE A 400 9.62 -0.11 4.83
C ILE A 400 8.74 -0.94 5.77
N LEU A 401 7.68 -1.57 5.24
CA LEU A 401 6.77 -2.44 5.99
C LEU A 401 7.50 -3.64 6.61
N LEU A 402 8.39 -4.30 5.86
CA LEU A 402 9.25 -5.35 6.38
C LEU A 402 10.13 -4.84 7.53
N LYS A 403 10.74 -3.65 7.38
CA LYS A 403 11.61 -3.08 8.41
C LYS A 403 10.82 -2.78 9.68
N ILE A 404 9.60 -2.26 9.56
CA ILE A 404 8.69 -2.04 10.69
C ILE A 404 8.39 -3.37 11.39
N ALA A 405 8.02 -4.42 10.65
CA ALA A 405 7.75 -5.74 11.22
C ALA A 405 8.98 -6.32 11.96
N LEU A 406 10.17 -6.24 11.36
CA LEU A 406 11.40 -6.71 12.00
C LEU A 406 11.76 -5.92 13.26
N LEU A 407 11.47 -4.61 13.31
CA LEU A 407 11.68 -3.81 14.51
C LEU A 407 10.69 -4.18 15.64
N LYS A 408 9.46 -4.60 15.29
CA LYS A 408 8.50 -5.16 16.26
C LYS A 408 9.04 -6.45 16.88
N GLU A 409 9.54 -7.37 16.04
CA GLU A 409 10.16 -8.61 16.52
C GLU A 409 11.39 -8.33 17.38
N GLU A 410 12.22 -7.37 16.99
CA GLU A 410 13.38 -6.95 17.79
C GLU A 410 12.96 -6.44 19.18
N LYS A 411 11.86 -5.67 19.27
CA LYS A 411 11.31 -5.21 20.55
C LYS A 411 10.89 -6.40 21.41
N LEU A 412 10.19 -7.39 20.85
CA LEU A 412 9.78 -8.60 21.58
C LEU A 412 10.99 -9.41 22.07
N ILE A 413 12.02 -9.57 21.22
CA ILE A 413 13.28 -10.23 21.58
C ILE A 413 14.00 -9.50 22.72
N ARG A 414 14.08 -8.16 22.66
CA ARG A 414 14.69 -7.35 23.74
C ARG A 414 13.91 -7.48 25.04
N ALA A 415 12.58 -7.47 24.99
CA ALA A 415 11.72 -7.68 26.15
C ALA A 415 11.93 -9.07 26.75
N ALA A 416 11.98 -10.11 25.92
CA ALA A 416 12.25 -11.49 26.32
C ALA A 416 13.60 -11.62 27.06
N LYS A 417 14.66 -10.96 26.57
CA LYS A 417 15.99 -10.94 27.21
C LYS A 417 16.03 -10.22 28.56
N LYS A 418 15.15 -9.23 28.79
CA LYS A 418 15.09 -8.46 30.05
C LYS A 418 14.26 -9.16 31.14
N SER A 419 13.43 -10.14 30.79
CA SER A 419 12.62 -10.87 31.77
C SER A 419 13.52 -11.57 32.81
N LYS A 420 13.28 -11.30 34.12
CA LYS A 420 14.09 -11.87 35.21
C LYS A 420 13.87 -13.39 35.29
N GLY A 421 14.89 -14.16 34.95
CA GLY A 421 14.94 -15.62 35.01
C GLY A 421 16.00 -16.13 34.03
N ARG A 422 16.82 -17.12 34.41
CA ARG A 422 17.97 -17.62 33.62
C ARG A 422 17.58 -18.42 32.36
N ASP A 423 16.41 -18.17 31.80
CA ASP A 423 15.94 -18.88 30.60
C ASP A 423 16.21 -18.02 29.36
N LEU A 424 17.33 -18.32 28.70
CA LEU A 424 17.67 -17.81 27.39
C LEU A 424 16.55 -18.11 26.39
N LEU A 425 16.35 -17.21 25.42
CA LEU A 425 15.53 -17.49 24.24
C LEU A 425 15.92 -18.85 23.65
N SER A 426 14.93 -19.65 23.25
CA SER A 426 15.21 -20.96 22.68
C SER A 426 16.14 -20.84 21.48
N SER A 427 17.00 -21.86 21.29
CA SER A 427 17.90 -21.92 20.13
C SER A 427 17.12 -21.86 18.81
N SER A 428 15.88 -22.37 18.80
CA SER A 428 14.93 -22.27 17.69
C SER A 428 14.60 -20.80 17.36
N ILE A 429 14.13 -20.02 18.34
CA ILE A 429 13.76 -18.61 18.12
C ILE A 429 14.97 -17.80 17.67
N LEU A 430 16.13 -18.02 18.28
CA LEU A 430 17.37 -17.31 17.88
C LEU A 430 17.81 -17.67 16.46
N LYS A 431 17.63 -18.93 16.03
CA LYS A 431 17.90 -19.35 14.66
C LYS A 431 16.93 -18.69 13.68
N LYS A 432 15.62 -18.75 13.95
CA LYS A 432 14.59 -18.09 13.14
C LYS A 432 14.83 -16.59 13.02
N TRP A 433 15.19 -15.93 14.11
CA TRP A 433 15.57 -14.50 14.10
C TRP A 433 16.74 -14.22 13.16
N LYS A 434 17.80 -15.02 13.21
CA LYS A 434 18.93 -14.88 12.27
C LYS A 434 18.53 -15.12 10.83
N ASP A 435 17.59 -16.04 10.59
CA ASP A 435 17.17 -16.39 9.23
C ASP A 435 16.25 -15.33 8.60
N VAL A 436 15.36 -14.69 9.37
CA VAL A 436 14.52 -13.58 8.86
C VAL A 436 15.29 -12.28 8.62
N GLN A 437 16.56 -12.21 9.02
CA GLN A 437 17.45 -11.08 8.75
C GLN A 437 18.26 -11.24 7.45
N LYS A 438 18.36 -12.47 6.90
CA LYS A 438 19.11 -12.73 5.67
C LYS A 438 18.22 -12.47 4.46
N LYS A 439 18.71 -11.65 3.53
CA LYS A 439 17.98 -11.22 2.32
C LYS A 439 17.46 -12.40 1.49
N ASP A 440 18.29 -13.42 1.32
CA ASP A 440 17.99 -14.58 0.45
C ASP A 440 16.94 -15.53 1.04
N SER A 441 16.62 -15.41 2.34
CA SER A 441 15.62 -16.24 3.02
C SER A 441 14.35 -15.51 3.44
N LEU A 442 14.17 -14.25 3.00
CA LEU A 442 13.00 -13.43 3.35
C LEU A 442 11.69 -14.03 2.82
N ASN A 443 10.82 -14.40 3.76
CA ASN A 443 9.51 -14.98 3.51
C ASN A 443 8.56 -14.54 4.63
N VAL A 444 7.39 -14.01 4.28
CA VAL A 444 6.43 -13.47 5.26
C VAL A 444 5.99 -14.53 6.27
N LEU A 445 5.78 -15.77 5.83
CA LEU A 445 5.33 -16.87 6.69
C LEU A 445 6.38 -17.24 7.75
N LYS A 446 7.68 -17.09 7.45
CA LYS A 446 8.73 -17.31 8.44
C LYS A 446 8.74 -16.22 9.52
N ILE A 447 8.38 -14.99 9.16
CA ILE A 447 8.25 -13.88 10.10
C ILE A 447 7.01 -14.10 10.98
N GLU A 448 5.89 -14.51 10.38
CA GLU A 448 4.67 -14.89 11.11
C GLU A 448 4.93 -16.01 12.13
N GLU A 449 5.66 -17.05 11.73
CA GLU A 449 6.06 -18.15 12.63
C GLU A 449 6.94 -17.67 13.79
N LEU A 450 7.93 -16.82 13.49
CA LEU A 450 8.78 -16.21 14.52
C LEU A 450 7.95 -15.37 15.51
N HIS A 451 7.05 -14.54 15.00
CA HIS A 451 6.17 -13.70 15.79
C HIS A 451 5.28 -14.54 16.73
N SER A 452 4.69 -15.61 16.19
CA SER A 452 3.84 -16.53 16.94
C SER A 452 4.62 -17.21 18.07
N GLU A 453 5.83 -17.72 17.81
CA GLU A 453 6.68 -18.33 18.84
C GLU A 453 7.14 -17.32 19.90
N LEU A 454 7.48 -16.09 19.49
CA LEU A 454 7.88 -15.02 20.42
C LEU A 454 6.72 -14.63 21.35
N ASN A 455 5.51 -14.47 20.82
CA ASN A 455 4.34 -14.17 21.64
C ASN A 455 4.02 -15.32 22.59
N GLN A 456 4.02 -16.57 22.12
CA GLN A 456 3.79 -17.72 22.97
C GLN A 456 4.82 -17.79 24.11
N PHE A 457 6.11 -17.57 23.80
CA PHE A 457 7.18 -17.53 24.80
C PHE A 457 6.96 -16.43 25.85
N LEU A 458 6.53 -15.24 25.43
CA LEU A 458 6.28 -14.11 26.32
C LEU A 458 5.01 -14.31 27.17
N GLU A 459 3.95 -14.88 26.61
CA GLU A 459 2.72 -15.23 27.36
C GLU A 459 3.01 -16.24 28.46
N ILE A 460 3.81 -17.28 28.17
CA ILE A 460 4.23 -18.30 29.14
C ILE A 460 5.03 -17.68 30.31
N LYS A 461 5.83 -16.64 30.07
CA LYS A 461 6.71 -16.00 31.08
C LYS A 461 6.01 -15.03 32.06
N LYS A 462 4.67 -14.94 32.05
CA LYS A 462 3.72 -14.11 32.86
C LYS A 462 3.35 -12.77 32.24
N GLY A 463 2.06 -12.41 32.38
CA GLY A 463 1.55 -11.14 32.96
C GLY A 463 2.14 -9.80 32.50
N ILE A 464 2.88 -9.78 31.39
CA ILE A 464 3.51 -8.58 30.85
C ILE A 464 2.40 -7.81 30.16
N THR A 465 2.00 -6.73 30.81
CA THR A 465 1.23 -5.65 30.20
C THR A 465 1.90 -5.31 28.88
N ARG A 466 1.15 -5.46 27.77
CA ARG A 466 1.54 -4.95 26.45
C ARG A 466 1.90 -3.48 26.64
N GLY A 467 3.19 -3.18 26.67
CA GLY A 467 3.69 -1.81 26.65
C GLY A 467 3.27 -1.19 25.33
N ASN A 468 2.13 -0.48 25.36
CA ASN A 468 1.41 0.10 24.24
C ASN A 468 2.16 1.23 23.50
N LYS A 469 3.41 1.54 23.88
CA LYS A 469 4.18 2.57 23.20
C LYS A 469 5.08 1.97 22.11
N ASN A 470 4.84 2.36 20.87
CA ASN A 470 5.68 2.05 19.71
C ASN A 470 6.92 2.99 19.70
N ASP A 471 7.90 2.69 20.55
CA ASP A 471 9.10 3.53 20.75
C ASP A 471 10.23 3.25 19.74
N PHE A 472 9.98 2.47 18.70
CA PHE A 472 11.01 2.05 17.73
C PHE A 472 10.74 2.52 16.30
N PHE A 473 9.57 3.09 16.01
CA PHE A 473 9.22 3.54 14.65
C PHE A 473 8.33 4.76 14.75
N SER A 474 8.49 5.69 13.81
CA SER A 474 7.60 6.84 13.70
C SER A 474 7.07 7.01 12.29
N ILE A 475 7.98 7.10 11.32
CA ILE A 475 7.63 7.42 9.94
C ILE A 475 8.47 6.59 8.99
N GLY A 476 7.82 6.09 7.95
CA GLY A 476 8.41 5.49 6.77
C GLY A 476 8.04 6.35 5.55
N SER A 477 9.00 6.65 4.68
CA SER A 477 8.78 7.51 3.51
C SER A 477 9.43 6.93 2.26
N GLU A 478 8.72 7.05 1.14
CA GLU A 478 9.29 7.06 -0.21
C GLU A 478 9.06 8.44 -0.84
N GLU A 479 10.05 8.95 -1.59
CA GLU A 479 9.99 10.23 -2.31
C GLU A 479 8.72 10.34 -3.19
N THR A 480 8.31 9.21 -3.77
CA THR A 480 7.12 9.07 -4.62
C THR A 480 5.77 9.30 -3.92
N GLY A 481 5.75 9.59 -2.61
CA GLY A 481 4.54 9.99 -1.89
C GLY A 481 3.92 8.91 -1.00
N HIS A 482 4.57 7.75 -0.89
CA HIS A 482 4.21 6.70 0.05
C HIS A 482 4.70 7.04 1.46
N CYS A 483 3.86 7.70 2.25
CA CYS A 483 4.13 7.96 3.67
C CYS A 483 3.40 6.95 4.56
N ILE A 484 4.16 6.18 5.34
CA ILE A 484 3.69 5.14 6.24
C ILE A 484 3.88 5.63 7.68
N THR A 485 2.78 5.76 8.40
CA THR A 485 2.77 6.14 9.82
C THR A 485 1.80 5.26 10.58
N GLU A 486 2.05 5.07 11.88
CA GLU A 486 1.19 4.22 12.73
C GLU A 486 -0.29 4.64 12.63
N GLY A 487 -1.15 3.68 12.32
CA GLY A 487 -2.60 3.82 12.36
C GLY A 487 -3.23 2.83 13.34
N TYR A 488 -4.46 3.11 13.77
CA TYR A 488 -5.21 2.27 14.70
C TYR A 488 -6.50 1.79 14.05
N LEU A 489 -6.59 0.47 13.85
CA LEU A 489 -7.77 -0.22 13.38
C LEU A 489 -8.62 -0.65 14.58
N THR A 490 -9.90 -0.26 14.60
CA THR A 490 -10.83 -0.62 15.67
C THR A 490 -11.75 -1.75 15.22
N PHE A 491 -11.76 -2.86 15.95
CA PHE A 491 -12.59 -4.04 15.68
C PHE A 491 -13.98 -3.91 16.30
N LYS A 492 -14.90 -4.82 15.95
CA LYS A 492 -16.28 -4.84 16.50
C LYS A 492 -16.32 -5.03 18.02
N ASN A 493 -15.34 -5.71 18.58
CA ASN A 493 -15.18 -5.87 20.04
C ASN A 493 -14.41 -4.69 20.69
N GLU A 494 -14.33 -3.56 20.00
CA GLU A 494 -13.63 -2.33 20.42
C GLU A 494 -12.12 -2.49 20.64
N THR A 495 -11.55 -3.66 20.34
CA THR A 495 -10.10 -3.84 20.40
C THR A 495 -9.45 -3.00 19.30
N GLN A 496 -8.34 -2.35 19.65
CA GLN A 496 -7.57 -1.53 18.73
C GLN A 496 -6.23 -2.18 18.45
N VAL A 497 -5.90 -2.29 17.17
CA VAL A 497 -4.64 -2.87 16.71
C VAL A 497 -3.90 -1.83 15.88
N SER A 498 -2.60 -1.72 16.14
CA SER A 498 -1.68 -0.88 15.36
C SER A 498 -1.45 -1.49 13.98
N VAL A 499 -1.63 -0.70 12.94
CA VAL A 499 -1.51 -1.10 11.52
C VAL A 499 -0.64 -0.11 10.75
N PHE A 500 0.01 -0.61 9.71
CA PHE A 500 0.95 0.16 8.88
C PHE A 500 0.65 -0.08 7.40
N PHE A 501 0.13 0.93 6.72
CA PHE A 501 -0.16 0.90 5.28
C PHE A 501 0.18 2.26 4.68
N GLY A 502 0.62 2.29 3.42
CA GLY A 502 0.64 3.54 2.66
C GLY A 502 -0.80 4.04 2.51
N ASN A 503 -1.11 5.20 3.10
CA ASN A 503 -2.46 5.74 3.12
C ASN A 503 -2.42 7.23 2.79
N GLY A 504 -2.71 7.54 1.52
CA GLY A 504 -2.66 8.91 1.01
C GLY A 504 -3.57 9.85 1.81
N VAL A 505 -4.80 9.46 2.13
CA VAL A 505 -5.77 10.32 2.85
C VAL A 505 -5.29 10.64 4.26
N LYS A 506 -4.81 9.64 5.01
CA LYS A 506 -4.26 9.83 6.35
C LYS A 506 -3.01 10.72 6.30
N SER A 507 -2.09 10.44 5.36
CA SER A 507 -0.89 11.25 5.16
C SER A 507 -1.25 12.70 4.85
N ALA A 508 -2.22 12.92 3.97
CA ALA A 508 -2.69 14.24 3.60
C ALA A 508 -3.20 15.03 4.81
N ILE A 509 -4.17 14.47 5.55
CA ILE A 509 -4.75 15.13 6.73
C ILE A 509 -3.63 15.51 7.72
N ASN A 510 -2.74 14.57 8.02
CA ASN A 510 -1.68 14.76 9.01
C ASN A 510 -0.55 15.69 8.55
N THR A 511 -0.41 15.91 7.25
CA THR A 511 0.51 16.92 6.69
C THR A 511 -0.05 18.34 6.78
N PHE A 512 -1.38 18.48 6.79
CA PHE A 512 -2.03 19.79 6.95
C PHE A 512 -2.12 20.26 8.39
N VAL A 513 -2.12 19.33 9.36
CA VAL A 513 -1.94 19.61 10.80
C VAL A 513 -0.58 20.26 11.01
#